data_AF-A0A073K843-F1
#
_entry.id   AF-A0A073K843-F1
#
_cell.length_a   1.000
_cell.length_b   1.000
_cell.length_c   1.000
_cell.angle_alpha   90.00
_cell.angle_beta   90.00
_cell.angle_gamma   90.00
#
_symmetry.space_group_name_H-M   'P 1'
#
loop_
_entity.id
_entity.type
_entity.pdbx_description
1 polymer ?
#
loop_
_entity_poly.entity_id
_entity_poly.type
_entity_poly.pdbx_seq_one_letter_code
_entity_poly.pdbx_strand_id
1 'polypeptide(L)' 'MKPDFLQAVNEAIGNIEHIHIEESGADSLLIHHDDARQLEKVAERLENKKFHSVIRQNENASFIEVINK' A
#
# COMPACT_ATOMS: atom_id res chain seq x y z
N MET A 1 0.54 -14.72 -2.03
CA MET A 1 -0.05 -13.95 -3.15
C MET A 1 0.78 -14.16 -4.43
N LYS A 2 0.35 -13.73 -5.63
CA LYS A 2 1.24 -13.81 -6.82
C LYS A 2 2.43 -12.87 -6.58
N PRO A 3 3.69 -13.33 -6.69
CA PRO A 3 4.88 -12.48 -6.50
C PRO A 3 4.84 -11.23 -7.40
N ASP A 4 4.19 -11.33 -8.55
CA ASP A 4 3.98 -10.24 -9.50
C ASP A 4 3.18 -9.05 -8.92
N PHE A 5 2.20 -9.30 -8.03
CA PHE A 5 1.37 -8.23 -7.46
C PHE A 5 2.15 -7.41 -6.43
N LEU A 6 2.86 -8.09 -5.53
CA LEU A 6 3.74 -7.43 -4.56
C LEU A 6 4.84 -6.63 -5.28
N GLN A 7 5.41 -7.19 -6.35
CA GLN A 7 6.38 -6.47 -7.16
C GLN A 7 5.77 -5.22 -7.81
N ALA A 8 4.60 -5.35 -8.45
CA ALA A 8 3.93 -4.22 -9.10
C ALA A 8 3.56 -3.11 -8.10
N VAL A 9 3.14 -3.46 -6.88
CA VAL A 9 2.88 -2.50 -5.80
C VAL A 9 4.19 -1.82 -5.35
N ASN A 10 5.29 -2.56 -5.17
CA ASN A 10 6.59 -1.96 -4.84
C ASN A 10 7.08 -1.00 -5.93
N GLU A 11 6.92 -1.35 -7.21
CA GLU A 11 7.29 -0.49 -8.34
C GLU A 11 6.42 0.77 -8.42
N ALA A 12 5.14 0.66 -8.10
CA ALA A 12 4.23 1.80 -8.06
C ALA A 12 4.56 2.77 -6.91
N ILE A 13 4.81 2.22 -5.72
CA ILE A 13 5.23 2.98 -4.55
C ILE A 13 6.59 3.65 -4.81
N GLY A 14 7.52 2.95 -5.46
CA GLY A 14 8.89 3.42 -5.68
C GLY A 14 9.68 3.56 -4.38
N ASN A 15 10.66 4.47 -4.37
CA ASN A 15 11.47 4.71 -3.17
C ASN A 15 10.75 5.69 -2.24
N ILE A 16 10.11 5.14 -1.21
CA ILE A 16 9.69 5.88 -0.02
C ILE A 16 10.35 5.15 1.15
N GLU A 17 11.05 5.91 1.98
CA GLU A 17 11.78 5.35 3.12
C GLU A 17 10.80 4.75 4.13
N HIS A 18 11.23 3.67 4.79
CA HIS A 18 10.52 3.08 5.93
C HIS A 18 9.06 2.66 5.68
N ILE A 19 8.74 2.23 4.45
CA ILE A 19 7.48 1.55 4.19
C ILE A 19 7.56 0.09 4.64
N HIS A 20 6.53 -0.37 5.35
CA HIS A 20 6.29 -1.76 5.63
C HIS A 20 5.10 -2.27 4.79
N ILE A 21 5.29 -3.36 4.05
CA ILE A 21 4.22 -4.01 3.27
C ILE A 21 4.03 -5.41 3.81
N GLU A 22 2.79 -5.75 4.18
CA GLU A 22 2.41 -7.09 4.60
C GLU A 22 1.29 -7.65 3.72
N GLU A 23 1.24 -8.97 3.58
CA GLU A 23 0.14 -9.65 2.92
C GLU A 23 -1.08 -9.70 3.86
N SER A 24 -2.25 -9.32 3.36
CA SER A 24 -3.53 -9.46 4.07
C SER A 24 -4.50 -10.28 3.24
N GLY A 25 -4.87 -11.45 3.75
CA GLY A 25 -5.71 -12.40 3.02
C GLY A 25 -5.07 -12.91 1.72
N ALA A 26 -5.89 -13.43 0.82
CA ALA A 26 -5.42 -14.02 -0.44
C ALA A 26 -5.08 -12.97 -1.51
N ASP A 27 -5.78 -11.84 -1.51
CA ASP A 27 -5.82 -10.86 -2.60
C ASP A 27 -5.68 -9.40 -2.15
N SER A 28 -5.11 -9.13 -0.96
CA SER A 28 -4.73 -7.76 -0.58
C SER A 28 -3.35 -7.62 0.06
N LEU A 29 -2.79 -6.42 -0.02
CA LEU A 29 -1.59 -5.98 0.67
C LEU A 29 -1.94 -4.82 1.59
N LEU A 30 -1.34 -4.77 2.77
CA LEU A 30 -1.41 -3.62 3.67
C LEU A 30 -0.09 -2.90 3.66
N ILE A 31 -0.14 -1.59 3.47
CA ILE A 31 1.03 -0.71 3.44
C ILE A 31 0.95 0.19 4.66
N HIS A 32 1.94 0.08 5.51
CA HIS A 32 2.08 0.84 6.75
C HIS A 32 3.24 1.81 6.65
N HIS A 33 3.07 2.97 7.28
CA HIS A 33 4.11 3.96 7.45
C HIS A 33 3.80 4.83 8.66
N ASP A 34 4.82 5.19 9.45
CA ASP A 34 4.65 5.95 10.70
C ASP A 34 4.22 7.41 10.45
N ASP A 35 4.69 8.01 9.36
CA ASP A 35 4.26 9.33 8.87
C ASP A 35 3.04 9.23 7.93
N ALA A 36 1.91 9.79 8.36
CA ALA A 36 0.68 9.88 7.57
C ALA A 36 0.87 10.60 6.22
N ARG A 37 1.79 11.57 6.13
CA ARG A 37 2.08 12.26 4.86
C ARG A 37 2.73 11.34 3.84
N GLN A 38 3.45 10.32 4.29
CA GLN A 38 4.02 9.33 3.39
C GLN A 38 2.94 8.35 2.93
N LEU A 39 1.99 7.98 3.79
CA LEU A 39 0.80 7.22 3.34
C LEU A 39 0.03 7.98 2.27
N GLU A 40 -0.22 9.28 2.43
CA GLU A 40 -0.88 10.09 1.40
C GLU A 40 -0.13 10.03 0.05
N LYS A 41 1.21 10.18 0.06
CA LYS A 41 2.02 10.04 -1.16
C LYS A 41 1.96 8.63 -1.77
N VAL A 42 1.92 7.60 -0.94
CA VAL A 42 1.75 6.22 -1.40
C VAL A 42 0.41 6.06 -2.11
N ALA A 43 -0.67 6.55 -1.49
CA ALA A 43 -2.01 6.49 -2.07
C ALA A 43 -2.06 7.20 -3.43
N GLU A 44 -1.49 8.40 -3.54
CA GLU A 44 -1.40 9.13 -4.81
C GLU A 44 -0.62 8.34 -5.87
N ARG A 45 0.49 7.70 -5.52
CA ARG A 45 1.29 6.90 -6.46
C ARG A 45 0.53 5.66 -6.94
N LEU A 46 -0.17 4.98 -6.03
CA LEU A 46 -0.99 3.82 -6.35
C LEU A 46 -2.16 4.20 -7.26
N GLU A 47 -2.85 5.31 -6.97
CA GLU A 47 -3.94 5.84 -7.80
C GLU A 47 -3.46 6.21 -9.21
N ASN A 48 -2.31 6.88 -9.32
CA ASN A 48 -1.68 7.21 -10.61
C ASN A 48 -1.35 5.96 -11.46
N LYS A 49 -1.08 4.83 -10.79
CA LYS A 49 -0.83 3.53 -11.42
C LYS A 49 -2.10 2.67 -11.55
N LYS A 50 -3.26 3.24 -11.20
CA LYS A 50 -4.61 2.62 -11.27
C LYS A 50 -4.77 1.39 -10.38
N PHE A 51 -4.02 1.31 -9.28
CA PHE A 51 -4.28 0.30 -8.25
C PHE A 51 -5.57 0.61 -7.51
N HIS A 52 -6.27 -0.44 -7.09
CA HIS A 52 -7.41 -0.31 -6.20
C HIS A 52 -6.91 -0.26 -4.76
N SER A 53 -6.78 0.94 -4.21
CA SER A 53 -6.28 1.16 -2.85
C SER A 53 -7.20 2.04 -2.01
N VAL A 54 -7.28 1.78 -0.71
CA VAL A 54 -8.09 2.54 0.25
C VAL A 54 -7.26 2.83 1.50
N ILE A 55 -7.23 4.10 1.94
CA ILE A 55 -6.67 4.45 3.24
C ILE A 55 -7.65 3.98 4.32
N ARG A 56 -7.15 3.19 5.26
CA ARG A 56 -7.85 2.71 6.45
C ARG A 56 -7.18 3.27 7.68
N GLN A 57 -7.97 3.45 8.72
CA GLN A 57 -7.48 3.80 10.05
C GLN A 57 -8.08 2.81 11.03
N ASN A 58 -7.23 2.22 11.87
CA ASN A 58 -7.66 1.49 13.06
C ASN A 58 -7.41 2.35 14.30
N GLU A 59 -7.68 1.81 15.49
CA GLU A 59 -7.58 2.56 16.76
C GLU A 59 -6.18 3.14 17.02
N ASN A 60 -5.13 2.58 16.40
CA ASN A 60 -3.73 2.91 16.70
C ASN A 60 -2.91 3.40 15.50
N ALA A 61 -3.32 3.12 14.25
CA ALA A 61 -2.52 3.38 13.06
C ALA A 61 -3.37 3.61 11.81
N SER A 62 -2.78 4.34 10.86
CA SER A 62 -3.29 4.44 9.49
C SER A 62 -2.49 3.53 8.58
N PHE A 63 -3.14 2.93 7.59
CA PHE A 63 -2.52 2.06 6.60
C PHE A 63 -3.29 2.12 5.28
N ILE A 64 -2.68 1.65 4.20
CA ILE A 64 -3.33 1.53 2.90
C ILE A 64 -3.59 0.05 2.62
N GLU A 65 -4.84 -0.27 2.36
CA GLU A 65 -5.25 -1.57 1.85
C GLU A 65 -5.26 -1.52 0.31
N VAL A 66 -4.43 -2.34 -0.34
CA VAL A 66 -4.35 -2.46 -1.80
C VAL A 66 -4.91 -3.82 -2.22
N ILE A 67 -5.94 -3.83 -3.05
CA ILE A 67 -6.63 -5.03 -3.48
C ILE A 67 -6.16 -5.43 -4.88
N ASN A 68 -5.77 -6.69 -5.03
CA ASN A 68 -5.46 -7.32 -6.30
C ASN A 68 -6.77 -7.68 -7.02
N LYS A 69 -7.22 -6.81 -7.92
CA LYS A 69 -8.46 -6.96 -8.69
C LYS A 69 -8.19 -7.16 -10.17
#